data_AF-A0A7G1IWC7-F1
#
_entry.id   AF-A0A7G1IWC7-F1
#
_cell.length_a   1.000
_cell.length_b   1.000
_cell.length_c   1.000
_cell.angle_alpha   90.00
_cell.angle_beta   90.00
_cell.angle_gamma   90.00
#
_symmetry.space_group_name_H-M   'P 1'
#
loop_
_entity.id
_entity.type
_entity.pdbx_description
1 polymer ?
#
loop_
_entity_poly.entity_id
_entity_poly.type
_entity_poly.pdbx_seq_one_letter_code
_entity_poly.pdbx_strand_id
1 'polypeptide(L)'
;MLKKQKLKAKIAEAAKKALAAIDKAKTTEEVASAKESGKLAIEKEAEKAEIEAAKAAKEKAIDARTDLTDDEKAKAKAKVAEEAKKAIEAIGNAKTHNDASAKTETGKDDIKKINPIGGKETAKKAIDEALAAKEKAIDARTDLLPEEKEAAKKAAREEAEAAKNAIDKATTSDDIKKVLDNGLDKIAKVNPLGAKEEAKKSIEERLADKEKEIDARTDLTPEEKAKAKALAREEAKAAKDAIDKATSIEGIEKALRPFLYQIDQDALVFDRPELDIKAALQASVTGVVTVERGKSITQADIISKLNLPETVTVMNIELPDTTTLGRKFAKVTLRLPGGKETTVNVPVEVTPQKIKM
;
A
#
# COMPACT_ATOMS: atom_id res chain seq x y z
N MET A 1 44.51 -45.71 -3.56
CA MET A 1 45.16 -46.94 -3.04
C MET A 1 45.06 -47.12 -1.53
N LEU A 2 45.12 -46.04 -0.73
CA LEU A 2 45.11 -46.11 0.74
C LEU A 2 43.86 -46.78 1.37
N LYS A 3 42.65 -46.50 0.87
CA LYS A 3 41.39 -47.11 1.36
C LYS A 3 41.37 -48.64 1.18
N LYS A 4 41.81 -49.14 0.01
CA LYS A 4 41.90 -50.57 -0.30
C LYS A 4 42.91 -51.30 0.58
N GLN A 5 44.05 -50.68 0.87
CA GLN A 5 45.04 -51.25 1.81
C GLN A 5 44.51 -51.33 3.24
N LYS A 6 43.82 -50.29 3.72
CA LYS A 6 43.20 -50.30 5.06
C LYS A 6 42.16 -51.42 5.22
N LEU A 7 41.33 -51.64 4.20
CA LEU A 7 40.35 -52.75 4.19
C LEU A 7 41.03 -54.13 4.25
N LYS A 8 42.06 -54.35 3.41
CA LYS A 8 42.85 -55.59 3.45
C LYS A 8 43.48 -55.83 4.82
N ALA A 9 44.00 -54.78 5.46
CA ALA A 9 44.61 -54.88 6.79
C ALA A 9 43.61 -55.33 7.86
N LYS A 10 42.39 -54.78 7.87
CA LYS A 10 41.34 -55.17 8.83
C LYS A 10 40.90 -56.63 8.68
N ILE A 11 40.69 -57.09 7.44
CA ILE A 11 40.36 -58.49 7.15
C ILE A 11 41.49 -59.42 7.61
N ALA A 12 42.75 -59.07 7.30
CA ALA A 12 43.91 -59.84 7.73
C ALA A 12 44.04 -59.89 9.27
N GLU A 13 43.72 -58.79 9.96
CA GLU A 13 43.70 -58.76 11.42
C GLU A 13 42.61 -59.65 12.00
N ALA A 14 41.40 -59.62 11.44
CA ALA A 14 40.29 -60.51 11.84
C ALA A 14 40.67 -61.98 11.66
N ALA A 15 41.29 -62.34 10.53
CA ALA A 15 41.78 -63.69 10.28
C ALA A 15 42.85 -64.14 11.27
N LYS A 16 43.80 -63.26 11.63
CA LYS A 16 44.81 -63.55 12.67
C LYS A 16 44.18 -63.80 14.03
N LYS A 17 43.18 -62.99 14.43
CA LYS A 17 42.45 -63.17 15.70
C LYS A 17 41.67 -64.48 15.71
N ALA A 18 41.06 -64.86 14.59
CA ALA A 18 40.36 -66.14 14.44
C ALA A 18 41.32 -67.32 14.63
N LEU A 19 42.48 -67.32 13.96
CA LEU A 19 43.49 -68.37 14.12
C LEU A 19 43.99 -68.47 15.57
N ALA A 20 44.32 -67.34 16.19
CA ALA A 20 44.78 -67.31 17.57
C ALA A 20 43.71 -67.80 18.57
N ALA A 21 42.42 -67.67 18.27
CA ALA A 21 41.35 -68.23 19.09
C ALA A 21 41.23 -69.74 18.92
N ILE A 22 41.39 -70.25 17.69
CA ILE A 22 41.42 -71.68 17.38
C ILE A 22 42.60 -72.35 18.09
N ASP A 23 43.80 -71.77 18.02
CA ASP A 23 45.02 -72.32 18.65
C ASP A 23 44.91 -72.42 20.19
N LYS A 24 44.05 -71.60 20.81
CA LYS A 24 43.82 -71.60 22.26
C LYS A 24 42.74 -72.56 22.73
N ALA A 25 41.91 -73.07 21.82
CA ALA A 25 40.82 -73.99 22.15
C ALA A 25 41.38 -75.33 22.64
N LYS A 26 40.75 -75.89 23.68
CA LYS A 26 41.18 -77.13 24.35
C LYS A 26 40.28 -78.32 24.04
N THR A 27 39.05 -78.05 23.60
CA THR A 27 38.09 -79.10 23.21
C THR A 27 37.64 -78.94 21.77
N THR A 28 37.04 -80.00 21.23
CA THR A 28 36.45 -80.02 19.88
C THR A 28 35.33 -78.99 19.74
N GLU A 29 34.52 -78.78 20.78
CA GLU A 29 33.42 -77.81 20.79
C GLU A 29 33.93 -76.37 20.80
N GLU A 30 35.00 -76.10 21.56
CA GLU A 30 35.66 -74.79 21.58
C GLU A 30 36.29 -74.47 20.22
N VAL A 31 36.92 -75.45 19.55
CA VAL A 31 37.45 -75.28 18.18
C VAL A 31 36.34 -74.94 17.19
N ALA A 32 35.20 -75.65 17.25
CA ALA A 32 34.06 -75.39 16.37
C ALA A 32 33.49 -73.98 16.60
N SER A 33 33.34 -73.57 17.85
CA SER A 33 32.83 -72.24 18.23
C SER A 33 33.79 -71.12 17.81
N ALA A 34 35.11 -71.31 18.00
CA ALA A 34 36.14 -70.36 17.58
C ALA A 34 36.19 -70.21 16.06
N LYS A 35 36.04 -71.32 15.32
CA LYS A 35 35.96 -71.33 13.86
C LYS A 35 34.77 -70.51 13.36
N GLU A 36 33.57 -70.74 13.88
CA GLU A 36 32.35 -70.02 13.46
C GLU A 36 32.44 -68.53 13.79
N SER A 37 32.87 -68.20 15.01
CA SER A 37 33.05 -66.81 15.45
C SER A 37 34.11 -66.08 14.61
N GLY A 38 35.20 -66.76 14.27
CA GLY A 38 36.25 -66.23 13.41
C GLY A 38 35.78 -65.98 11.98
N LYS A 39 35.02 -66.91 11.40
CA LYS A 39 34.42 -66.77 10.07
C LYS A 39 33.49 -65.56 10.01
N LEU A 40 32.63 -65.39 11.02
CA LEU A 40 31.74 -64.23 11.14
C LEU A 40 32.52 -62.91 11.27
N ALA A 41 33.61 -62.89 12.04
CA ALA A 41 34.42 -61.69 12.20
C ALA A 41 35.09 -61.25 10.88
N ILE A 42 35.56 -62.19 10.08
CA ILE A 42 36.13 -61.93 8.75
C ILE A 42 35.05 -61.40 7.79
N GLU A 43 33.89 -62.05 7.78
CA GLU A 43 32.76 -61.67 6.93
C GLU A 43 32.28 -60.24 7.25
N LYS A 44 32.11 -59.89 8.53
CA LYS A 44 31.76 -58.52 8.95
C LYS A 44 32.71 -57.47 8.38
N GLU A 45 34.02 -57.74 8.34
CA GLU A 45 34.98 -56.80 7.77
C GLU A 45 34.90 -56.73 6.24
N ALA A 46 34.57 -57.83 5.57
CA ALA A 46 34.29 -57.83 4.13
C ALA A 46 33.01 -57.05 3.80
N GLU A 47 31.93 -57.27 4.55
CA GLU A 47 30.64 -56.61 4.40
C GLU A 47 30.71 -55.09 4.65
N LYS A 48 31.43 -54.66 5.70
CA LYS A 48 31.73 -53.22 5.91
C LYS A 48 32.48 -52.61 4.72
N ALA A 49 33.32 -53.38 4.04
CA ALA A 49 34.00 -52.93 2.84
C ALA A 49 33.03 -52.68 1.69
N GLU A 50 31.98 -53.49 1.57
CA GLU A 50 30.92 -53.31 0.56
C GLU A 50 30.13 -52.03 0.81
N ILE A 51 29.82 -51.71 2.07
CA ILE A 51 29.18 -50.43 2.45
C ILE A 51 30.06 -49.23 2.08
N GLU A 52 31.35 -49.28 2.36
CA GLU A 52 32.29 -48.21 1.97
C GLU A 52 32.39 -48.06 0.45
N ALA A 53 32.30 -49.16 -0.31
CA ALA A 53 32.26 -49.13 -1.76
C ALA A 53 30.94 -48.51 -2.28
N ALA A 54 29.80 -48.89 -1.71
CA ALA A 54 28.49 -48.32 -2.03
C ALA A 54 28.44 -46.82 -1.74
N LYS A 55 28.96 -46.40 -0.58
CA LYS A 55 29.14 -45.00 -0.19
C LYS A 55 29.95 -44.23 -1.24
N ALA A 56 31.14 -44.71 -1.58
CA ALA A 56 32.01 -44.04 -2.55
C ALA A 56 31.38 -43.96 -3.96
N ALA A 57 30.68 -45.01 -4.40
CA ALA A 57 29.95 -44.99 -5.67
C ALA A 57 28.82 -43.95 -5.65
N LYS A 58 28.08 -43.85 -4.54
CA LYS A 58 26.99 -42.89 -4.39
C LYS A 58 27.49 -41.45 -4.32
N GLU A 59 28.56 -41.18 -3.57
CA GLU A 59 29.21 -39.86 -3.53
C GLU A 59 29.68 -39.42 -4.92
N LYS A 60 30.27 -40.33 -5.71
CA LYS A 60 30.67 -40.06 -7.10
C LYS A 60 29.47 -39.76 -8.00
N ALA A 61 28.37 -40.48 -7.83
CA ALA A 61 27.13 -40.21 -8.57
C ALA A 61 26.54 -38.84 -8.22
N ILE A 62 26.59 -38.42 -6.95
CA ILE A 62 26.20 -37.07 -6.50
C ILE A 62 27.11 -36.01 -7.11
N ASP A 63 28.43 -36.24 -7.15
CA ASP A 63 29.39 -35.30 -7.75
C ASP A 63 29.13 -35.04 -9.23
N ALA A 64 28.73 -36.08 -9.96
CA ALA A 64 28.44 -36.02 -11.38
C ALA A 64 27.14 -35.25 -11.71
N ARG A 65 26.30 -34.94 -10.72
CA ARG A 65 25.07 -34.19 -10.94
C ARG A 65 25.37 -32.70 -11.16
N THR A 66 24.95 -32.18 -12.31
CA THR A 66 25.16 -30.78 -12.71
C THR A 66 24.03 -29.85 -12.28
N ASP A 67 22.90 -30.42 -11.88
CA ASP A 67 21.73 -29.69 -11.39
C ASP A 67 21.79 -29.38 -9.88
N LEU A 68 22.78 -29.92 -9.17
CA LEU A 68 23.04 -29.62 -7.76
C LEU A 68 24.10 -28.53 -7.62
N THR A 69 23.90 -27.63 -6.66
CA THR A 69 24.97 -26.74 -6.18
C THR A 69 26.01 -27.52 -5.37
N ASP A 70 27.19 -26.93 -5.13
CA ASP A 70 28.22 -27.54 -4.28
C ASP A 70 27.72 -27.76 -2.85
N ASP A 71 26.91 -26.84 -2.32
CA ASP A 71 26.29 -26.95 -1.01
C ASP A 71 25.23 -28.05 -0.94
N GLU A 72 24.41 -28.21 -1.99
CA GLU A 72 23.45 -29.31 -2.11
C GLU A 72 24.17 -30.67 -2.21
N LYS A 73 25.29 -30.74 -2.96
CA LYS A 73 26.16 -31.92 -3.02
C LYS A 73 26.75 -32.25 -1.65
N ALA A 74 27.30 -31.26 -0.94
CA ALA A 74 27.90 -31.45 0.37
C ALA A 74 26.87 -32.01 1.38
N LYS A 75 25.66 -31.44 1.43
CA LYS A 75 24.56 -31.93 2.27
C LYS A 75 24.14 -33.36 1.92
N ALA A 76 24.06 -33.69 0.62
CA ALA A 76 23.71 -35.04 0.18
C ALA A 76 24.80 -36.07 0.56
N LYS A 77 26.08 -35.73 0.38
CA LYS A 77 27.20 -36.59 0.78
C LYS A 77 27.27 -36.80 2.29
N ALA A 78 26.95 -35.77 3.09
CA ALA A 78 26.88 -35.91 4.54
C ALA A 78 25.84 -36.98 4.96
N LYS A 79 24.64 -36.98 4.33
CA LYS A 79 23.64 -38.02 4.55
C LYS A 79 24.12 -39.41 4.13
N VAL A 80 24.81 -39.51 2.99
CA VAL A 80 25.43 -40.77 2.53
C VAL A 80 26.45 -41.29 3.54
N ALA A 81 27.29 -40.42 4.10
CA ALA A 81 28.27 -40.79 5.11
C ALA A 81 27.62 -41.21 6.45
N GLU A 82 26.55 -40.54 6.86
CA GLU A 82 25.77 -40.91 8.06
C GLU A 82 25.17 -42.30 7.92
N GLU A 83 24.53 -42.60 6.79
CA GLU A 83 23.86 -43.88 6.58
C GLU A 83 24.85 -45.04 6.43
N ALA A 84 25.99 -44.79 5.76
CA ALA A 84 27.09 -45.75 5.73
C ALA A 84 27.63 -46.06 7.14
N LYS A 85 27.74 -45.05 8.01
CA LYS A 85 28.19 -45.25 9.39
C LYS A 85 27.20 -46.13 10.17
N LYS A 86 25.89 -45.86 10.08
CA LYS A 86 24.85 -46.68 10.73
C LYS A 86 24.91 -48.14 10.27
N ALA A 87 25.04 -48.38 8.96
CA ALA A 87 25.15 -49.72 8.41
C ALA A 87 26.41 -50.46 8.92
N ILE A 88 27.56 -49.79 8.93
CA ILE A 88 28.83 -50.34 9.44
C ILE A 88 28.73 -50.73 10.92
N GLU A 89 28.08 -49.90 11.74
CA GLU A 89 27.83 -50.18 13.15
C GLU A 89 26.87 -51.38 13.33
N ALA A 90 25.79 -51.43 12.55
CA ALA A 90 24.85 -52.55 12.58
C ALA A 90 25.53 -53.88 12.24
N ILE A 91 26.35 -53.92 11.16
CA ILE A 91 27.14 -55.09 10.75
C ILE A 91 28.11 -55.48 11.87
N GLY A 92 28.77 -54.50 12.50
CA GLY A 92 29.63 -54.74 13.67
C GLY A 92 28.92 -55.51 14.79
N ASN A 93 27.64 -55.18 15.02
CA ASN A 93 26.79 -55.78 16.05
C ASN A 93 26.09 -57.07 15.61
N ALA A 94 26.32 -57.57 14.38
CA ALA A 94 25.65 -58.77 13.90
C ALA A 94 26.03 -60.04 14.68
N LYS A 95 25.07 -60.94 14.90
CA LYS A 95 25.33 -62.16 15.71
C LYS A 95 25.54 -63.42 14.86
N THR A 96 25.09 -63.40 13.62
CA THR A 96 25.15 -64.53 12.70
C THR A 96 25.53 -64.04 11.31
N HIS A 97 25.95 -64.98 10.45
CA HIS A 97 26.24 -64.72 9.04
C HIS A 97 25.05 -64.05 8.34
N ASN A 98 23.87 -64.67 8.45
CA ASN A 98 22.64 -64.15 7.83
C ASN A 98 22.26 -62.75 8.33
N ASP A 99 22.46 -62.46 9.62
CA ASP A 99 22.18 -61.14 10.20
C ASP A 99 23.15 -60.08 9.65
N ALA A 100 24.44 -60.43 9.50
CA ALA A 100 25.45 -59.55 8.92
C ALA A 100 25.09 -59.21 7.46
N SER A 101 24.78 -60.23 6.65
CA SER A 101 24.42 -60.04 5.24
C SER A 101 23.12 -59.25 5.07
N ALA A 102 22.10 -59.51 5.90
CA ALA A 102 20.84 -58.76 5.87
C ALA A 102 21.04 -57.26 6.18
N LYS A 103 21.88 -56.94 7.17
CA LYS A 103 22.25 -55.55 7.51
C LYS A 103 23.05 -54.87 6.42
N THR A 104 23.91 -55.62 5.73
CA THR A 104 24.66 -55.12 4.57
C THR A 104 23.73 -54.72 3.42
N GLU A 105 22.78 -55.59 3.06
CA GLU A 105 21.80 -55.28 2.01
C GLU A 105 20.91 -54.09 2.39
N THR A 106 20.44 -54.03 3.65
CA THR A 106 19.67 -52.88 4.16
C THR A 106 20.47 -51.59 4.05
N GLY A 107 21.73 -51.59 4.48
CA GLY A 107 22.61 -50.41 4.40
C GLY A 107 22.88 -49.95 2.97
N LYS A 108 23.07 -50.88 2.02
CA LYS A 108 23.20 -50.54 0.59
C LYS A 108 21.93 -49.89 0.05
N ASP A 109 20.76 -50.45 0.39
CA ASP A 109 19.47 -49.92 -0.03
C ASP A 109 19.22 -48.52 0.52
N ASP A 110 19.53 -48.27 1.78
CA ASP A 110 19.35 -46.96 2.40
C ASP A 110 20.29 -45.90 1.80
N ILE A 111 21.56 -46.24 1.52
CA ILE A 111 22.47 -45.37 0.75
C ILE A 111 21.91 -45.09 -0.65
N LYS A 112 21.37 -46.12 -1.31
CA LYS A 112 20.82 -46.00 -2.68
C LYS A 112 19.63 -45.04 -2.75
N LYS A 113 18.74 -45.08 -1.74
CA LYS A 113 17.55 -44.20 -1.62
C LYS A 113 17.88 -42.71 -1.51
N ILE A 114 19.10 -42.35 -1.13
CA ILE A 114 19.49 -40.94 -1.00
C ILE A 114 19.51 -40.28 -2.39
N ASN A 115 18.47 -39.52 -2.72
CA ASN A 115 18.38 -38.82 -4.00
C ASN A 115 18.12 -37.33 -3.75
N PRO A 116 19.15 -36.47 -3.77
CA PRO A 116 18.96 -35.04 -3.56
C PRO A 116 18.17 -34.42 -4.73
N ILE A 117 17.41 -33.38 -4.45
CA ILE A 117 16.71 -32.59 -5.48
C ILE A 117 17.53 -31.32 -5.69
N GLY A 118 17.86 -31.01 -6.94
CA GLY A 118 18.66 -29.84 -7.29
C GLY A 118 17.82 -28.60 -7.56
N GLY A 119 18.44 -27.43 -7.41
CA GLY A 119 17.89 -26.13 -7.80
C GLY A 119 17.11 -25.41 -6.71
N LYS A 120 17.01 -25.95 -5.48
CA LYS A 120 16.32 -25.26 -4.39
C LYS A 120 17.05 -23.98 -4.00
N GLU A 121 18.36 -24.05 -3.90
CA GLU A 121 19.20 -22.90 -3.54
C GLU A 121 19.18 -21.82 -4.62
N THR A 122 19.29 -22.22 -5.89
CA THR A 122 19.17 -21.30 -7.03
C THR A 122 17.81 -20.60 -7.05
N ALA A 123 16.71 -21.34 -6.83
CA ALA A 123 15.38 -20.76 -6.79
C ALA A 123 15.21 -19.76 -5.63
N LYS A 124 15.73 -20.08 -4.43
CA LYS A 124 15.71 -19.16 -3.29
C LYS A 124 16.47 -17.87 -3.57
N LYS A 125 17.64 -17.98 -4.21
CA LYS A 125 18.42 -16.80 -4.62
C LYS A 125 17.66 -15.93 -5.63
N ALA A 126 16.96 -16.53 -6.59
CA ALA A 126 16.12 -15.78 -7.53
C ALA A 126 14.97 -15.04 -6.83
N ILE A 127 14.37 -15.63 -5.79
CA ILE A 127 13.38 -14.96 -4.93
C ILE A 127 14.00 -13.77 -4.19
N ASP A 128 15.20 -13.92 -3.63
CA ASP A 128 15.93 -12.82 -2.96
C ASP A 128 16.26 -11.67 -3.91
N GLU A 129 16.71 -11.98 -5.13
CA GLU A 129 16.98 -10.99 -6.17
C GLU A 129 15.71 -10.24 -6.59
N ALA A 130 14.60 -10.95 -6.75
CA ALA A 130 13.30 -10.34 -7.07
C ALA A 130 12.77 -9.46 -5.94
N LEU A 131 12.90 -9.91 -4.68
CA LEU A 131 12.55 -9.12 -3.50
C LEU A 131 13.36 -7.83 -3.45
N ALA A 132 14.69 -7.91 -3.59
CA ALA A 132 15.56 -6.73 -3.55
C ALA A 132 15.23 -5.73 -4.68
N ALA A 133 14.95 -6.22 -5.89
CA ALA A 133 14.50 -5.39 -6.99
C ALA A 133 13.15 -4.71 -6.69
N LYS A 134 12.23 -5.44 -6.05
CA LYS A 134 10.91 -4.93 -5.69
C LYS A 134 10.98 -3.86 -4.61
N GLU A 135 11.76 -4.08 -3.55
CA GLU A 135 11.98 -3.09 -2.49
C GLU A 135 12.58 -1.80 -3.06
N LYS A 136 13.57 -1.91 -3.96
CA LYS A 136 14.15 -0.75 -4.66
C LYS A 136 13.13 0.01 -5.51
N ALA A 137 12.23 -0.70 -6.19
CA ALA A 137 11.15 -0.07 -6.96
C ALA A 137 10.15 0.67 -6.07
N ILE A 138 9.81 0.10 -4.90
CA ILE A 138 8.96 0.76 -3.88
C ILE A 138 9.66 2.00 -3.31
N ASP A 139 10.97 1.92 -3.03
CA ASP A 139 11.73 3.07 -2.52
C ASP A 139 11.78 4.24 -3.51
N ALA A 140 11.84 3.94 -4.81
CA ALA A 140 11.86 4.94 -5.87
C ALA A 140 10.52 5.66 -6.07
N ARG A 141 9.40 5.14 -5.52
CA ARG A 141 8.10 5.78 -5.64
C ARG A 141 8.02 7.07 -4.83
N THR A 142 7.79 8.19 -5.50
CA THR A 142 7.70 9.53 -4.89
C THR A 142 6.29 9.87 -4.42
N ASP A 143 5.31 9.10 -4.87
CA ASP A 143 3.89 9.22 -4.56
C ASP A 143 3.48 8.47 -3.29
N LEU A 144 4.35 7.61 -2.76
CA LEU A 144 4.18 6.91 -1.47
C LEU A 144 4.87 7.66 -0.32
N LEU A 145 4.21 7.66 0.83
CA LEU A 145 4.78 8.07 2.11
C LEU A 145 5.71 6.98 2.69
N PRO A 146 6.61 7.34 3.63
CA PRO A 146 7.53 6.38 4.25
C PRO A 146 6.82 5.16 4.88
N GLU A 147 5.71 5.39 5.58
CA GLU A 147 4.96 4.34 6.25
C GLU A 147 4.32 3.36 5.25
N GLU A 148 3.84 3.87 4.12
CA GLU A 148 3.25 3.06 3.04
C GLU A 148 4.32 2.24 2.31
N LYS A 149 5.51 2.82 2.12
CA LYS A 149 6.66 2.08 1.59
C LYS A 149 7.04 0.91 2.48
N GLU A 150 7.15 1.14 3.79
CA GLU A 150 7.51 0.06 4.72
C GLU A 150 6.42 -1.02 4.80
N ALA A 151 5.15 -0.65 4.77
CA ALA A 151 4.05 -1.62 4.68
C ALA A 151 4.14 -2.47 3.40
N ALA A 152 4.40 -1.85 2.25
CA ALA A 152 4.54 -2.55 0.98
C ALA A 152 5.79 -3.46 0.94
N LYS A 153 6.94 -3.02 1.46
CA LYS A 153 8.13 -3.86 1.59
C LYS A 153 7.88 -5.05 2.51
N LYS A 154 7.19 -4.84 3.63
CA LYS A 154 6.80 -5.94 4.54
C LYS A 154 5.95 -6.98 3.82
N ALA A 155 4.95 -6.56 3.04
CA ALA A 155 4.15 -7.48 2.23
C ALA A 155 5.01 -8.25 1.20
N ALA A 156 5.96 -7.57 0.53
CA ALA A 156 6.88 -8.24 -0.40
C ALA A 156 7.78 -9.28 0.29
N ARG A 157 8.30 -8.97 1.49
CA ARG A 157 9.09 -9.90 2.31
C ARG A 157 8.27 -11.13 2.72
N GLU A 158 7.02 -10.94 3.11
CA GLU A 158 6.12 -12.04 3.49
C GLU A 158 5.87 -12.99 2.31
N GLU A 159 5.66 -12.47 1.09
CA GLU A 159 5.52 -13.30 -0.12
C GLU A 159 6.81 -14.03 -0.49
N ALA A 160 7.97 -13.37 -0.36
CA ALA A 160 9.27 -14.00 -0.57
C ALA A 160 9.54 -15.15 0.41
N GLU A 161 9.27 -14.94 1.70
CA GLU A 161 9.40 -15.98 2.72
C GLU A 161 8.42 -17.14 2.49
N ALA A 162 7.18 -16.85 2.10
CA ALA A 162 6.22 -17.89 1.73
C ALA A 162 6.71 -18.73 0.53
N ALA A 163 7.27 -18.10 -0.49
CA ALA A 163 7.85 -18.79 -1.65
C ALA A 163 9.06 -19.67 -1.26
N LYS A 164 10.00 -19.15 -0.46
CA LYS A 164 11.16 -19.92 0.02
C LYS A 164 10.75 -21.16 0.83
N ASN A 165 9.77 -21.00 1.72
CA ASN A 165 9.22 -22.11 2.51
C ASN A 165 8.54 -23.16 1.62
N ALA A 166 7.86 -22.75 0.55
CA ALA A 166 7.30 -23.68 -0.42
C ALA A 166 8.38 -24.39 -1.25
N ILE A 167 9.47 -23.71 -1.62
CA ILE A 167 10.63 -24.33 -2.30
C ILE A 167 11.26 -25.42 -1.42
N ASP A 168 11.38 -25.19 -0.11
CA ASP A 168 11.89 -26.22 0.81
C ASP A 168 11.03 -27.48 0.83
N LYS A 169 9.71 -27.32 0.72
CA LYS A 169 8.74 -28.42 0.69
C LYS A 169 8.61 -29.12 -0.67
N ALA A 170 9.11 -28.52 -1.75
CA ALA A 170 9.04 -29.10 -3.07
C ALA A 170 9.80 -30.44 -3.14
N THR A 171 9.19 -31.44 -3.78
CA THR A 171 9.72 -32.82 -3.86
C THR A 171 10.26 -33.16 -5.25
N THR A 172 10.05 -32.29 -6.24
CA THR A 172 10.57 -32.43 -7.60
C THR A 172 11.11 -31.11 -8.13
N SER A 173 11.95 -31.17 -9.16
CA SER A 173 12.46 -29.96 -9.83
C SER A 173 11.34 -29.17 -10.53
N ASP A 174 10.31 -29.86 -11.04
CA ASP A 174 9.14 -29.20 -11.64
C ASP A 174 8.32 -28.45 -10.58
N ASP A 175 8.18 -29.01 -9.38
CA ASP A 175 7.51 -28.31 -8.27
C ASP A 175 8.31 -27.08 -7.83
N ILE A 176 9.64 -27.18 -7.77
CA ILE A 176 10.51 -26.01 -7.50
C ILE A 176 10.26 -24.92 -8.53
N LYS A 177 10.21 -25.26 -9.82
CA LYS A 177 9.94 -24.30 -10.89
C LYS A 177 8.57 -23.64 -10.73
N LYS A 178 7.51 -24.41 -10.51
CA LYS A 178 6.14 -23.87 -10.32
C LYS A 178 6.06 -22.94 -9.11
N VAL A 179 6.67 -23.34 -7.99
CA VAL A 179 6.70 -22.52 -6.77
C VAL A 179 7.49 -21.24 -7.00
N LEU A 180 8.65 -21.32 -7.67
CA LEU A 180 9.45 -20.16 -8.03
C LEU A 180 8.65 -19.19 -8.89
N ASP A 181 8.06 -19.66 -9.99
CA ASP A 181 7.28 -18.83 -10.92
C ASP A 181 6.13 -18.12 -10.18
N ASN A 182 5.37 -18.85 -9.36
CA ASN A 182 4.31 -18.27 -8.55
C ASN A 182 4.82 -17.28 -7.48
N GLY A 183 5.97 -17.56 -6.85
CA GLY A 183 6.59 -16.66 -5.88
C GLY A 183 7.01 -15.34 -6.51
N LEU A 184 7.65 -15.40 -7.69
CA LEU A 184 8.04 -14.23 -8.47
C LEU A 184 6.82 -13.39 -8.87
N ASP A 185 5.76 -14.04 -9.34
CA ASP A 185 4.50 -13.36 -9.70
C ASP A 185 3.88 -12.62 -8.53
N LYS A 186 3.85 -13.23 -7.35
CA LYS A 186 3.27 -12.61 -6.15
C LYS A 186 4.09 -11.42 -5.68
N ILE A 187 5.42 -11.52 -5.63
CA ILE A 187 6.31 -10.40 -5.32
C ILE A 187 6.10 -9.26 -6.32
N ALA A 188 6.02 -9.57 -7.62
CA ALA A 188 5.78 -8.59 -8.67
C ALA A 188 4.45 -7.84 -8.47
N LYS A 189 3.39 -8.55 -8.04
CA LYS A 189 2.05 -8.01 -7.79
C LYS A 189 1.93 -7.11 -6.56
N VAL A 190 2.93 -7.02 -5.69
CA VAL A 190 2.91 -6.10 -4.54
C VAL A 190 2.97 -4.66 -5.04
N ASN A 191 1.83 -4.01 -5.25
CA ASN A 191 1.77 -2.64 -5.75
C ASN A 191 0.84 -1.81 -4.87
N PRO A 192 1.36 -1.08 -3.87
CA PRO A 192 0.53 -0.24 -3.01
C PRO A 192 -0.07 0.93 -3.81
N LEU A 193 -1.30 1.32 -3.49
CA LEU A 193 -1.86 2.59 -3.93
C LEU A 193 -1.48 3.65 -2.89
N GLY A 194 -1.05 4.83 -3.32
CA GLY A 194 -0.59 5.87 -2.38
C GLY A 194 -1.76 6.72 -1.88
N ALA A 195 -1.77 7.08 -0.60
CA ALA A 195 -2.81 7.92 0.00
C ALA A 195 -2.96 9.27 -0.71
N LYS A 196 -1.90 9.78 -1.34
CA LYS A 196 -1.98 11.00 -2.18
C LYS A 196 -2.84 10.77 -3.43
N GLU A 197 -2.68 9.65 -4.11
CA GLU A 197 -3.52 9.30 -5.27
C GLU A 197 -4.97 9.11 -4.84
N GLU A 198 -5.21 8.41 -3.73
CA GLU A 198 -6.56 8.19 -3.20
C GLU A 198 -7.26 9.51 -2.85
N ALA A 199 -6.57 10.41 -2.15
CA ALA A 199 -7.12 11.71 -1.80
C ALA A 199 -7.40 12.59 -3.04
N LYS A 200 -6.52 12.57 -4.04
CA LYS A 200 -6.74 13.28 -5.31
C LYS A 200 -7.95 12.75 -6.07
N LYS A 201 -8.15 11.43 -6.06
CA LYS A 201 -9.34 10.80 -6.66
C LYS A 201 -10.62 11.24 -5.98
N SER A 202 -10.62 11.29 -4.65
CA SER A 202 -11.77 11.80 -3.87
C SER A 202 -12.10 13.27 -4.21
N ILE A 203 -11.08 14.11 -4.42
CA ILE A 203 -11.28 15.49 -4.89
C ILE A 203 -11.95 15.52 -6.27
N GLU A 204 -11.49 14.70 -7.21
CA GLU A 204 -12.03 14.66 -8.58
C GLU A 204 -13.48 14.19 -8.62
N GLU A 205 -13.82 13.15 -7.85
CA GLU A 205 -15.18 12.64 -7.73
C GLU A 205 -16.11 13.72 -7.15
N ARG A 206 -15.73 14.38 -6.05
CA ARG A 206 -16.57 15.44 -5.45
C ARG A 206 -16.69 16.67 -6.35
N LEU A 207 -15.61 17.07 -7.02
CA LEU A 207 -15.66 18.17 -7.99
C LEU A 207 -16.64 17.85 -9.14
N ALA A 208 -16.57 16.64 -9.70
CA ALA A 208 -17.45 16.24 -10.79
C ALA A 208 -18.92 16.25 -10.36
N ASP A 209 -19.22 15.81 -9.13
CA ASP A 209 -20.57 15.88 -8.58
C ASP A 209 -21.01 17.33 -8.34
N LYS A 210 -20.12 18.19 -7.86
CA LYS A 210 -20.43 19.61 -7.68
C LYS A 210 -20.75 20.31 -9.00
N GLU A 211 -20.00 20.04 -10.05
CA GLU A 211 -20.27 20.63 -11.36
C GLU A 211 -21.64 20.21 -11.91
N LYS A 212 -22.07 18.97 -11.67
CA LYS A 212 -23.42 18.50 -12.00
C LYS A 212 -24.49 19.22 -11.17
N GLU A 213 -24.27 19.40 -9.86
CA GLU A 213 -25.18 20.16 -8.98
C GLU A 213 -25.36 21.61 -9.51
N ILE A 214 -24.27 22.27 -9.90
CA ILE A 214 -24.29 23.63 -10.48
C ILE A 214 -25.03 23.66 -11.83
N ASP A 215 -24.81 22.67 -12.69
CA ASP A 215 -25.53 22.59 -13.99
C ASP A 215 -27.04 22.42 -13.81
N ALA A 216 -27.46 21.66 -12.81
CA ALA A 216 -28.86 21.40 -12.52
C ALA A 216 -29.62 22.62 -11.94
N ARG A 217 -28.92 23.64 -11.43
CA ARG A 217 -29.54 24.86 -10.89
C ARG A 217 -30.29 25.62 -11.97
N THR A 218 -31.57 25.92 -11.73
CA THR A 218 -32.44 26.65 -12.69
C THR A 218 -32.49 28.14 -12.42
N ASP A 219 -31.98 28.56 -11.27
CA ASP A 219 -31.94 29.92 -10.74
C ASP A 219 -30.65 30.68 -11.08
N LEU A 220 -29.67 30.01 -11.69
CA LEU A 220 -28.41 30.61 -12.15
C LEU A 220 -28.39 30.79 -13.67
N THR A 221 -27.86 31.93 -14.11
CA THR A 221 -27.52 32.19 -15.52
C THR A 221 -26.33 31.34 -15.99
N PRO A 222 -26.15 31.12 -17.31
CA PRO A 222 -24.98 30.42 -17.84
C PRO A 222 -23.65 31.02 -17.37
N GLU A 223 -23.55 32.35 -17.30
CA GLU A 223 -22.37 33.07 -16.84
C GLU A 223 -22.07 32.82 -15.36
N GLU A 224 -23.09 32.81 -14.50
CA GLU A 224 -22.95 32.51 -13.07
C GLU A 224 -22.55 31.06 -12.83
N LYS A 225 -23.12 30.11 -13.59
CA LYS A 225 -22.71 28.70 -13.54
C LYS A 225 -21.24 28.53 -13.95
N ALA A 226 -20.81 29.20 -15.02
CA ALA A 226 -19.43 29.14 -15.46
C ALA A 226 -18.46 29.68 -14.39
N LYS A 227 -18.82 30.79 -13.74
CA LYS A 227 -18.05 31.37 -12.63
C LYS A 227 -17.98 30.43 -11.42
N ALA A 228 -19.10 29.83 -11.02
CA ALA A 228 -19.16 28.90 -9.90
C ALA A 228 -18.32 27.63 -10.15
N LYS A 229 -18.37 27.06 -11.36
CA LYS A 229 -17.50 25.92 -11.73
C LYS A 229 -16.02 26.30 -11.74
N ALA A 230 -15.67 27.50 -12.20
CA ALA A 230 -14.29 27.96 -12.19
C ALA A 230 -13.73 28.06 -10.76
N LEU A 231 -14.52 28.58 -9.81
CA LEU A 231 -14.14 28.61 -8.40
C LEU A 231 -13.95 27.21 -7.82
N ALA A 232 -14.89 26.28 -8.05
CA ALA A 232 -14.77 24.90 -7.58
C ALA A 232 -13.51 24.19 -8.13
N ARG A 233 -13.15 24.45 -9.39
CA ARG A 233 -11.91 23.94 -10.01
C ARG A 233 -10.65 24.52 -9.39
N GLU A 234 -10.63 25.81 -9.08
CA GLU A 234 -9.51 26.48 -8.39
C GLU A 234 -9.32 25.91 -6.98
N GLU A 235 -10.41 25.71 -6.22
CA GLU A 235 -10.35 25.08 -4.89
C GLU A 235 -9.84 23.63 -4.96
N ALA A 236 -10.33 22.85 -5.92
CA ALA A 236 -9.87 21.48 -6.14
C ALA A 236 -8.37 21.45 -6.47
N LYS A 237 -7.90 22.37 -7.31
CA LYS A 237 -6.48 22.52 -7.65
C LYS A 237 -5.65 22.87 -6.42
N ALA A 238 -6.08 23.83 -5.61
CA ALA A 238 -5.38 24.21 -4.37
C ALA A 238 -5.28 23.03 -3.39
N ALA A 239 -6.34 22.23 -3.26
CA ALA A 239 -6.33 21.05 -2.41
C ALA A 239 -5.39 19.94 -2.94
N LYS A 240 -5.37 19.71 -4.27
CA LYS A 240 -4.40 18.78 -4.89
C LYS A 240 -2.95 19.24 -4.67
N ASP A 241 -2.67 20.53 -4.84
CA ASP A 241 -1.34 21.10 -4.60
C ASP A 241 -0.91 20.98 -3.12
N ALA A 242 -1.87 21.09 -2.18
CA ALA A 242 -1.62 20.88 -0.76
C ALA A 242 -1.34 19.40 -0.42
N ILE A 243 -2.07 18.46 -1.04
CA ILE A 243 -1.81 17.01 -0.93
C ILE A 243 -0.43 16.66 -1.48
N ASP A 244 -0.01 17.25 -2.60
CA ASP A 244 1.31 17.01 -3.17
C ASP A 244 2.44 17.39 -2.22
N LYS A 245 2.26 18.49 -1.47
CA LYS A 245 3.21 18.98 -0.46
C LYS A 245 3.13 18.23 0.87
N ALA A 246 2.07 17.45 1.12
CA ALA A 246 1.92 16.72 2.37
C ALA A 246 3.00 15.65 2.51
N THR A 247 3.57 15.55 3.71
CA THR A 247 4.62 14.57 4.06
C THR A 247 4.13 13.50 5.03
N SER A 248 2.83 13.49 5.35
CA SER A 248 2.19 12.52 6.26
C SER A 248 0.73 12.34 5.89
N ILE A 249 0.14 11.23 6.35
CA ILE A 249 -1.30 10.95 6.21
C ILE A 249 -2.15 12.07 6.82
N GLU A 250 -1.80 12.52 8.04
CA GLU A 250 -2.48 13.63 8.70
C GLU A 250 -2.40 14.93 7.87
N GLY A 251 -1.28 15.18 7.20
CA GLY A 251 -1.13 16.31 6.28
C GLY A 251 -2.06 16.20 5.06
N ILE A 252 -2.21 15.00 4.50
CA ILE A 252 -3.14 14.71 3.39
C ILE A 252 -4.59 14.93 3.85
N GLU A 253 -4.97 14.39 5.01
CA GLU A 253 -6.31 14.58 5.58
C GLU A 253 -6.62 16.06 5.85
N LYS A 254 -5.64 16.80 6.39
CA LYS A 254 -5.77 18.24 6.64
C LYS A 254 -5.90 19.06 5.35
N ALA A 255 -5.30 18.61 4.25
CA ALA A 255 -5.45 19.24 2.93
C ALA A 255 -6.79 18.90 2.27
N LEU A 256 -7.28 17.67 2.46
CA LEU A 256 -8.52 17.17 1.87
C LEU A 256 -9.77 17.75 2.55
N ARG A 257 -9.76 17.83 3.89
CA ARG A 257 -10.93 18.21 4.69
C ARG A 257 -11.53 19.59 4.36
N PRO A 258 -10.75 20.66 4.19
CA PRO A 258 -11.29 21.97 3.83
C PRO A 258 -11.99 21.94 2.48
N PHE A 259 -11.43 21.25 1.49
CA PHE A 259 -12.04 21.12 0.17
C PHE A 259 -13.40 20.44 0.24
N LEU A 260 -13.48 19.28 0.91
CA LEU A 260 -14.74 18.55 1.04
C LEU A 260 -15.82 19.36 1.78
N TYR A 261 -15.44 20.26 2.69
CA TYR A 261 -16.38 21.11 3.42
C TYR A 261 -16.78 22.37 2.64
N GLN A 262 -15.81 23.05 2.01
CA GLN A 262 -16.01 24.33 1.34
C GLN A 262 -16.76 24.18 0.01
N ILE A 263 -16.47 23.12 -0.74
CA ILE A 263 -17.14 22.84 -2.01
C ILE A 263 -18.66 22.63 -1.83
N ASP A 264 -19.09 22.25 -0.63
CA ASP A 264 -20.50 22.12 -0.28
C ASP A 264 -21.10 23.46 0.18
N GLN A 265 -20.35 24.24 0.97
CA GLN A 265 -20.79 25.54 1.47
C GLN A 265 -20.89 26.64 0.40
N ASP A 266 -20.09 26.60 -0.67
CA ASP A 266 -20.14 27.60 -1.75
C ASP A 266 -21.47 27.59 -2.54
N ALA A 267 -22.32 26.56 -2.36
CA ALA A 267 -23.71 26.60 -2.81
C ALA A 267 -24.55 27.68 -2.10
N LEU A 268 -24.17 28.07 -0.88
CA LEU A 268 -24.88 29.06 -0.04
C LEU A 268 -24.38 30.50 -0.22
N VAL A 269 -23.22 30.70 -0.85
CA VAL A 269 -22.57 32.03 -0.91
C VAL A 269 -23.13 32.89 -2.06
N PHE A 270 -23.69 32.29 -3.10
CA PHE A 270 -24.44 33.04 -4.14
C PHE A 270 -25.83 33.52 -3.66
N ASP A 271 -26.31 33.04 -2.51
CA ASP A 271 -27.67 33.27 -2.01
C ASP A 271 -27.80 34.50 -1.10
N ARG A 272 -26.77 35.34 -1.01
CA ARG A 272 -26.99 36.73 -0.60
C ARG A 272 -27.28 37.54 -1.85
N PRO A 273 -28.55 37.94 -2.12
CA PRO A 273 -28.75 39.05 -3.04
C PRO A 273 -27.84 40.19 -2.59
N GLU A 274 -27.08 40.79 -3.51
CA GLU A 274 -26.46 42.08 -3.21
C GLU A 274 -27.57 42.96 -2.63
N LEU A 275 -27.39 43.43 -1.38
CA LEU A 275 -28.38 44.27 -0.74
C LEU A 275 -28.57 45.49 -1.64
N ASP A 276 -29.73 45.61 -2.30
CA ASP A 276 -30.07 46.81 -3.05
C ASP A 276 -30.35 47.92 -2.05
N ILE A 277 -29.26 48.49 -1.54
CA ILE A 277 -29.25 49.57 -0.56
C ILE A 277 -30.07 50.76 -1.08
N LYS A 278 -30.12 50.97 -2.40
CA LYS A 278 -30.93 52.04 -3.00
C LYS A 278 -32.42 51.74 -2.86
N ALA A 279 -32.86 50.53 -3.17
CA ALA A 279 -34.26 50.12 -2.98
C ALA A 279 -34.66 50.16 -1.50
N ALA A 280 -33.79 49.70 -0.59
CA ALA A 280 -34.03 49.74 0.85
C ALA A 280 -34.18 51.18 1.38
N LEU A 281 -33.28 52.09 0.98
CA LEU A 281 -33.39 53.51 1.36
C LEU A 281 -34.57 54.21 0.68
N GLN A 282 -34.98 53.78 -0.51
CA GLN A 282 -36.18 54.30 -1.17
C GLN A 282 -37.47 53.85 -0.45
N ALA A 283 -37.46 52.68 0.21
CA ALA A 283 -38.55 52.22 1.06
C ALA A 283 -38.62 52.94 2.41
N SER A 284 -37.54 53.60 2.85
CA SER A 284 -37.53 54.48 4.03
C SER A 284 -38.30 55.80 3.84
N VAL A 285 -38.86 56.05 2.64
CA VAL A 285 -39.74 57.18 2.39
C VAL A 285 -41.13 56.88 2.97
N THR A 286 -41.49 57.53 4.07
CA THR A 286 -42.68 57.20 4.88
C THR A 286 -43.94 57.93 4.44
N GLY A 287 -43.88 58.77 3.41
CA GLY A 287 -45.07 59.44 2.90
C GLY A 287 -44.82 60.43 1.75
N VAL A 288 -45.89 61.14 1.38
CA VAL A 288 -45.90 62.19 0.35
C VAL A 288 -45.96 63.56 1.04
N VAL A 289 -45.19 64.53 0.56
CA VAL A 289 -45.32 65.92 0.98
C VAL A 289 -46.37 66.59 0.09
N THR A 290 -47.41 67.18 0.69
CA THR A 290 -48.46 67.90 -0.05
C THR A 290 -48.25 69.40 0.08
N VAL A 291 -48.30 70.12 -1.04
CA VAL A 291 -48.15 71.57 -1.07
C VAL A 291 -49.15 72.18 -2.05
N GLU A 292 -49.67 73.37 -1.76
CA GLU A 292 -50.49 74.09 -2.72
C GLU A 292 -49.62 74.73 -3.80
N ARG A 293 -50.15 74.79 -5.03
CA ARG A 293 -49.48 75.41 -6.18
C ARG A 293 -48.91 76.79 -5.85
N GLY A 294 -47.64 77.00 -6.18
CA GLY A 294 -46.92 78.27 -5.99
C GLY A 294 -46.44 78.55 -4.56
N LYS A 295 -46.70 77.68 -3.58
CA LYS A 295 -46.08 77.77 -2.25
C LYS A 295 -44.72 77.07 -2.23
N SER A 296 -43.81 77.61 -1.43
CA SER A 296 -42.48 77.01 -1.20
C SER A 296 -42.58 75.77 -0.31
N ILE A 297 -41.89 74.71 -0.68
CA ILE A 297 -41.63 73.54 0.17
C ILE A 297 -40.31 73.78 0.91
N THR A 298 -40.18 73.31 2.14
CA THR A 298 -38.90 73.38 2.87
C THR A 298 -38.17 72.04 2.85
N GLN A 299 -36.85 72.07 3.06
CA GLN A 299 -36.06 70.85 3.23
C GLN A 299 -36.51 70.03 4.45
N ALA A 300 -36.97 70.69 5.52
CA ALA A 300 -37.51 70.03 6.71
C ALA A 300 -38.76 69.19 6.39
N ASP A 301 -39.62 69.67 5.48
CA ASP A 301 -40.81 68.92 5.02
C ASP A 301 -40.39 67.63 4.32
N ILE A 302 -39.34 67.67 3.49
CA ILE A 302 -38.79 66.49 2.81
C ILE A 302 -38.16 65.52 3.81
N ILE A 303 -37.36 66.02 4.75
CA ILE A 303 -36.69 65.19 5.77
C ILE A 303 -37.72 64.52 6.69
N SER A 304 -38.82 65.19 7.01
CA SER A 304 -39.89 64.61 7.85
C SER A 304 -40.53 63.34 7.26
N LYS A 305 -40.36 63.12 5.94
CA LYS A 305 -40.86 61.93 5.22
C LYS A 305 -39.79 60.87 4.98
N LEU A 306 -38.62 61.01 5.60
CA LEU A 306 -37.52 60.07 5.51
C LEU A 306 -37.27 59.43 6.88
N ASN A 307 -37.36 58.11 6.96
CA ASN A 307 -36.99 57.33 8.14
C ASN A 307 -35.65 56.61 7.89
N LEU A 308 -34.58 57.39 7.93
CA LEU A 308 -33.23 56.90 7.64
C LEU A 308 -32.55 56.37 8.91
N PRO A 309 -31.72 55.33 8.81
CA PRO A 309 -30.88 54.88 9.92
C PRO A 309 -29.85 55.97 10.29
N GLU A 310 -29.47 56.04 11.57
CA GLU A 310 -28.54 57.05 12.12
C GLU A 310 -27.17 57.10 11.44
N THR A 311 -26.79 56.01 10.77
CA THR A 311 -25.51 55.85 10.10
C THR A 311 -25.49 56.46 8.68
N VAL A 312 -26.63 56.93 8.17
CA VAL A 312 -26.76 57.56 6.85
C VAL A 312 -26.94 59.07 7.00
N THR A 313 -26.13 59.85 6.27
CA THR A 313 -26.17 61.32 6.36
C THR A 313 -26.81 61.92 5.11
N VAL A 314 -27.73 62.87 5.29
CA VAL A 314 -28.29 63.67 4.18
C VAL A 314 -27.27 64.72 3.76
N MET A 315 -26.85 64.69 2.50
CA MET A 315 -25.84 65.62 1.96
C MET A 315 -26.46 66.78 1.20
N ASN A 316 -27.48 66.50 0.38
CA ASN A 316 -28.16 67.51 -0.42
C ASN A 316 -29.63 67.16 -0.64
N ILE A 317 -30.48 68.19 -0.75
CA ILE A 317 -31.90 68.05 -1.09
C ILE A 317 -32.24 69.03 -2.20
N GLU A 318 -32.55 68.50 -3.38
CA GLU A 318 -33.07 69.25 -4.51
C GLU A 318 -34.61 69.26 -4.46
N LEU A 319 -35.19 70.43 -4.26
CA LEU A 319 -36.64 70.61 -4.19
C LEU A 319 -37.25 70.73 -5.60
N PRO A 320 -38.44 70.14 -5.84
CA PRO A 320 -39.12 70.27 -7.12
C PRO A 320 -39.84 71.62 -7.24
N ASP A 321 -40.08 72.04 -8.49
CA ASP A 321 -40.91 73.21 -8.79
C ASP A 321 -42.40 72.93 -8.45
N THR A 322 -43.03 73.88 -7.76
CA THR A 322 -44.43 73.86 -7.32
C THR A 322 -45.37 74.73 -8.17
N THR A 323 -44.89 75.31 -9.29
CA THR A 323 -45.69 76.13 -10.22
C THR A 323 -46.61 75.30 -11.11
N THR A 324 -46.34 73.99 -11.24
CA THR A 324 -47.14 73.03 -12.02
C THR A 324 -47.79 71.99 -11.11
N LEU A 325 -49.06 71.68 -11.38
CA LEU A 325 -49.80 70.65 -10.63
C LEU A 325 -49.27 69.24 -10.90
N GLY A 326 -49.51 68.34 -9.94
CA GLY A 326 -49.24 66.91 -10.08
C GLY A 326 -48.12 66.38 -9.18
N ARG A 327 -47.81 65.09 -9.35
CA ARG A 327 -46.79 64.39 -8.56
C ARG A 327 -45.39 64.72 -9.10
N LYS A 328 -44.53 65.21 -8.21
CA LYS A 328 -43.13 65.52 -8.42
C LYS A 328 -42.28 64.75 -7.41
N PHE A 329 -40.96 64.90 -7.50
CA PHE A 329 -40.03 64.27 -6.56
C PHE A 329 -38.96 65.27 -6.14
N ALA A 330 -38.72 65.37 -4.83
CA ALA A 330 -37.50 65.94 -4.30
C ALA A 330 -36.40 64.88 -4.37
N LYS A 331 -35.22 65.23 -4.88
CA LYS A 331 -34.07 64.32 -4.93
C LYS A 331 -33.20 64.55 -3.71
N VAL A 332 -32.97 63.49 -2.95
CA VAL A 332 -32.19 63.54 -1.71
C VAL A 332 -30.94 62.71 -1.89
N THR A 333 -29.78 63.36 -1.84
CA THR A 333 -28.48 62.70 -1.90
C THR A 333 -28.04 62.32 -0.49
N LEU A 334 -27.78 61.04 -0.29
CA LEU A 334 -27.44 60.41 0.97
C LEU A 334 -26.01 59.86 0.91
N ARG A 335 -25.25 60.03 1.99
CA ARG A 335 -23.96 59.38 2.19
C ARG A 335 -24.12 58.18 3.12
N LEU A 336 -23.66 57.03 2.62
CA LEU A 336 -23.68 55.75 3.32
C LEU A 336 -22.46 55.61 4.26
N PRO A 337 -22.53 54.69 5.24
CA PRO A 337 -21.36 54.24 5.99
C PRO A 337 -20.31 53.71 5.01
N GLY A 338 -19.12 54.33 4.98
CA GLY A 338 -18.07 54.02 4.00
C GLY A 338 -17.93 55.04 2.87
N GLY A 339 -18.69 56.14 2.89
CA GLY A 339 -18.45 57.32 2.03
C GLY A 339 -19.08 57.28 0.64
N LYS A 340 -19.74 56.18 0.25
CA LYS A 340 -20.48 56.07 -1.01
C LYS A 340 -21.75 56.94 -0.97
N GLU A 341 -22.06 57.62 -2.07
CA GLU A 341 -23.24 58.47 -2.20
C GLU A 341 -24.33 57.80 -3.05
N THR A 342 -25.60 57.98 -2.69
CA THR A 342 -26.77 57.48 -3.43
C THR A 342 -27.91 58.49 -3.37
N THR A 343 -28.88 58.39 -4.27
CA THR A 343 -30.03 59.31 -4.35
C THR A 343 -31.35 58.59 -4.15
N VAL A 344 -32.20 59.17 -3.30
CA VAL A 344 -33.58 58.73 -3.02
C VAL A 344 -34.56 59.81 -3.47
N ASN A 345 -35.70 59.40 -4.04
CA ASN A 345 -36.74 60.30 -4.51
C ASN A 345 -37.89 60.38 -3.50
N VAL A 346 -38.09 61.53 -2.86
CA VAL A 346 -39.23 61.75 -1.96
C VAL A 346 -40.39 62.36 -2.76
N PRO A 347 -41.58 61.72 -2.80
CA PRO A 347 -42.70 62.21 -3.57
C PRO A 347 -43.29 63.49 -2.97
N VAL A 348 -43.61 64.42 -3.86
CA VAL A 348 -44.24 65.70 -3.57
C VAL A 348 -45.48 65.82 -4.43
N GLU A 349 -46.62 66.14 -3.84
CA GLU A 349 -47.89 66.34 -4.54
C GLU A 349 -48.30 67.81 -4.48
N VAL A 350 -48.35 68.44 -5.66
CA VAL A 350 -48.74 69.84 -5.82
C VAL A 350 -50.24 69.91 -6.11
N THR A 351 -51.02 70.38 -5.13
CA THR A 351 -52.47 70.48 -5.19
C THR A 351 -52.93 71.88 -5.60
N PRO A 352 -54.14 72.03 -6.18
CA PRO A 352 -54.70 73.34 -6.50
C PRO A 352 -54.78 74.24 -5.26
N GLN A 353 -54.43 75.52 -5.43
CA GLN A 353 -54.57 76.51 -4.36
C GLN A 353 -56.07 76.73 -4.07
N LYS A 354 -56.48 76.62 -2.80
CA LYS A 354 -57.86 76.92 -2.42
C LYS A 354 -58.13 78.41 -2.61
N ILE A 355 -58.90 78.76 -3.63
CA ILE A 355 -59.43 80.12 -3.79
C ILE A 355 -60.46 80.30 -2.66
N LYS A 356 -60.14 81.13 -1.65
CA LYS A 356 -61.17 81.61 -0.72
C LYS A 356 -62.08 82.54 -1.53
N MET A 357 -63.26 82.05 -1.93
CA MET A 357 -64.35 82.90 -2.40
C MET A 357 -64.96 83.66 -1.24
#